data_AF-A0A7W8NQN7-F1
#
_entry.id   AF-A0A7W8NQN7-F1
#
_cell.length_a   1.000
_cell.length_b   1.000
_cell.length_c   1.000
_cell.angle_alpha   90.00
_cell.angle_beta   90.00
_cell.angle_gamma   90.00
#
_symmetry.space_group_name_H-M   'P 1'
#
loop_
_entity.id
_entity.type
_entity.pdbx_description
1 polymer ?
#
loop_
_entity_poly.entity_id
_entity_poly.type
_entity_poly.pdbx_seq_one_letter_code
_entity_poly.pdbx_strand_id
1 'polypeptide(L)'
;MMSDPTTTPLHHTARRGLLIVMTGASGVGKGTLREQWLAGQDVFYSTSWTTRGARPGERDGLDYVFVSPEAFEAKALADGFLEHASFVGNRYGTPIEPIEAALSRGQDVVLEIEVEGAMQVKARMGDEAILVFIMPPSLTELRRRLEGRATETPERIEKRLARAREEIREAHEFRYVVVNDDLDKAVEGLHAIQVAERARQVPENEWTAEDRAARLRADTLRSYALSDADLHRVVES
;
A
#
# COMPACT_ATOMS: atom_id res chain seq x y z
N MET A 1 -7.19 -59.49 -9.05
CA MET A 1 -6.74 -58.38 -9.90
C MET A 1 -7.58 -57.18 -9.49
N MET A 2 -7.02 -56.41 -8.55
CA MET A 2 -6.56 -55.02 -8.75
C MET A 2 -7.73 -54.05 -8.67
N SER A 3 -8.00 -53.64 -7.43
CA SER A 3 -8.76 -52.46 -7.04
C SER A 3 -7.99 -51.20 -7.45
N ASP A 4 -8.60 -50.36 -8.29
CA ASP A 4 -8.12 -49.00 -8.58
C ASP A 4 -8.22 -48.12 -7.32
N PRO A 5 -7.18 -47.36 -6.95
CA PRO A 5 -7.28 -46.39 -5.89
C PRO A 5 -7.95 -45.11 -6.43
N THR A 6 -9.13 -44.81 -5.91
CA THR A 6 -9.77 -43.49 -5.98
C THR A 6 -8.76 -42.42 -5.60
N THR A 7 -8.30 -41.67 -6.60
CA THR A 7 -7.50 -40.46 -6.37
C THR A 7 -8.46 -39.39 -5.87
N THR A 8 -8.49 -39.21 -4.56
CA THR A 8 -9.11 -38.03 -3.94
C THR A 8 -8.41 -36.79 -4.50
N PRO A 9 -9.13 -35.83 -5.12
CA PRO A 9 -8.50 -34.59 -5.54
C PRO A 9 -7.95 -33.91 -4.29
N LEU A 10 -6.64 -33.65 -4.28
CA LEU A 10 -6.01 -32.78 -3.28
C LEU A 10 -6.75 -31.44 -3.35
N HIS A 11 -7.52 -31.16 -2.31
CA HIS A 11 -8.13 -29.85 -2.13
C HIS A 11 -6.95 -28.90 -1.89
N HIS A 12 -6.43 -28.29 -2.95
CA HIS A 12 -5.59 -27.11 -2.82
C HIS A 12 -6.50 -26.06 -2.19
N THR A 13 -6.46 -25.91 -0.87
CA THR A 13 -7.07 -24.77 -0.21
C THR A 13 -6.44 -23.55 -0.87
N ALA A 14 -7.23 -22.83 -1.68
CA ALA A 14 -6.74 -21.64 -2.37
C ALA A 14 -6.12 -20.71 -1.32
N ARG A 15 -4.86 -20.31 -1.52
CA ARG A 15 -4.16 -19.46 -0.56
C ARG A 15 -4.91 -18.14 -0.45
N ARG A 16 -5.03 -17.59 0.77
CA ARG A 16 -5.57 -16.24 0.97
C ARG A 16 -4.64 -15.23 0.30
N GLY A 17 -5.22 -14.23 -0.37
CA GLY A 17 -4.47 -13.15 -1.00
C GLY A 17 -3.69 -12.33 0.03
N LEU A 18 -2.70 -11.57 -0.43
CA LEU A 18 -1.96 -10.63 0.40
C LEU A 18 -2.71 -9.31 0.52
N LEU A 19 -2.73 -8.72 1.71
CA LEU A 19 -3.14 -7.32 1.90
C LEU A 19 -1.89 -6.44 1.93
N ILE A 20 -1.64 -5.70 0.85
CA ILE A 20 -0.47 -4.81 0.72
C ILE A 20 -0.94 -3.36 0.81
N VAL A 21 -0.38 -2.63 1.77
CA VAL A 21 -0.71 -1.22 2.02
C VAL A 21 0.47 -0.36 1.60
N MET A 22 0.33 0.36 0.50
CA MET A 22 1.27 1.40 0.10
C MET A 22 0.90 2.71 0.81
N THR A 23 1.84 3.25 1.56
CA THR A 23 1.73 4.58 2.15
C THR A 23 3.03 5.35 1.99
N GLY A 24 3.08 6.61 2.38
CA GLY A 24 4.28 7.43 2.24
C GLY A 24 3.96 8.90 2.07
N ALA A 25 5.00 9.72 2.22
CA ALA A 25 4.87 11.16 2.24
C ALA A 25 4.12 11.71 1.03
N SER A 26 3.36 12.78 1.25
CA SER A 26 2.59 13.36 0.16
C SER A 26 3.50 13.97 -0.92
N GLY A 27 3.38 13.50 -2.17
CA GLY A 27 4.21 13.96 -3.29
C GLY A 27 5.33 13.00 -3.72
N VAL A 28 5.53 11.87 -3.02
CA VAL A 28 6.58 10.89 -3.35
C VAL A 28 6.34 10.11 -4.65
N GLY A 29 5.18 10.24 -5.29
CA GLY A 29 4.87 9.56 -6.56
C GLY A 29 4.15 8.22 -6.45
N LYS A 30 3.43 7.97 -5.34
CA LYS A 30 2.69 6.72 -5.07
C LYS A 30 1.83 6.26 -6.26
N GLY A 31 0.99 7.15 -6.82
CA GLY A 31 0.11 6.81 -7.94
C GLY A 31 0.85 6.31 -9.19
N THR A 32 1.92 6.99 -9.62
CA THR A 32 2.74 6.55 -10.77
C THR A 32 3.43 5.23 -10.49
N LEU A 33 3.96 5.06 -9.29
CA LEU A 33 4.62 3.83 -8.86
C LEU A 33 3.63 2.65 -8.83
N ARG A 34 2.44 2.87 -8.27
CA ARG A 34 1.34 1.90 -8.27
C ARG A 34 0.92 1.52 -9.68
N GLU A 35 0.69 2.50 -10.56
CA GLU A 35 0.26 2.23 -11.94
C GLU A 35 1.24 1.32 -12.69
N GLN A 36 2.54 1.57 -12.56
CA GLN A 36 3.54 0.72 -13.18
C GLN A 36 3.68 -0.63 -12.49
N TRP A 37 3.67 -0.67 -11.16
CA TRP A 37 3.76 -1.91 -10.41
C TRP A 37 2.59 -2.85 -10.73
N LEU A 38 1.35 -2.35 -10.73
CA LEU A 38 0.15 -3.18 -10.91
C LEU A 38 -0.16 -3.48 -12.39
N ALA A 39 0.60 -2.91 -13.33
CA ALA A 39 0.36 -3.11 -14.75
C ALA A 39 0.41 -4.60 -15.13
N GLY A 40 -0.70 -5.11 -15.68
CA GLY A 40 -0.81 -6.51 -16.12
C GLY A 40 -0.94 -7.55 -15.00
N GLN A 41 -1.04 -7.13 -13.73
CA GLN A 41 -1.29 -8.03 -12.61
C GLN A 41 -2.78 -8.27 -12.37
N ASP A 42 -3.13 -9.48 -11.91
CA ASP A 42 -4.46 -9.78 -11.39
C ASP A 42 -4.53 -9.47 -9.88
N VAL A 43 -4.79 -8.19 -9.58
CA VAL A 43 -4.92 -7.67 -8.22
C VAL A 43 -6.21 -6.90 -8.05
N PHE A 44 -6.72 -6.88 -6.83
CA PHE A 44 -7.81 -6.00 -6.43
C PHE A 44 -7.23 -4.69 -5.88
N TYR A 45 -7.28 -3.62 -6.68
CA TYR A 45 -6.98 -2.29 -6.18
C TYR A 45 -8.20 -1.74 -5.43
N SER A 46 -8.02 -1.38 -4.15
CA SER A 46 -9.11 -0.93 -3.30
C SER A 46 -9.43 0.56 -3.53
N THR A 47 -10.54 0.84 -4.21
CA THR A 47 -11.06 2.20 -4.38
C THR A 47 -11.75 2.68 -3.11
N SER A 48 -11.22 3.72 -2.46
CA SER A 48 -11.78 4.29 -1.24
C SER A 48 -13.15 4.95 -1.48
N TRP A 49 -13.98 4.97 -0.46
CA TRP A 49 -15.18 5.80 -0.38
C TRP A 49 -14.82 7.24 -0.08
N THR A 50 -15.58 8.19 -0.59
CA THR A 50 -15.50 9.59 -0.17
C THR A 50 -16.85 10.29 -0.14
N THR A 51 -17.02 11.23 0.79
CA THR A 51 -18.19 12.12 0.84
C THR A 51 -18.03 13.38 0.00
N ARG A 52 -16.84 13.60 -0.59
CA ARG A 52 -16.58 14.73 -1.47
C ARG A 52 -17.33 14.53 -2.79
N GLY A 53 -17.81 15.59 -3.42
CA GLY A 53 -18.27 15.51 -4.81
C GLY A 53 -17.13 15.19 -5.79
N ALA A 54 -17.42 14.44 -6.84
CA ALA A 54 -16.48 14.16 -7.93
C ALA A 54 -15.98 15.45 -8.59
N ARG A 55 -14.68 15.53 -8.86
CA ARG A 55 -14.06 16.60 -9.66
C ARG A 55 -14.23 16.30 -11.15
N PRO A 56 -14.12 17.32 -12.03
CA PRO A 56 -14.10 17.10 -13.47
C PRO A 56 -13.03 16.05 -13.87
N GLY A 57 -13.47 14.98 -14.52
CA GLY A 57 -12.61 13.87 -14.96
C GLY A 57 -12.55 12.67 -14.01
N GLU A 58 -12.95 12.81 -12.74
CA GLU A 58 -13.07 11.66 -11.83
C GLU A 58 -14.29 10.81 -12.18
N ARG A 59 -14.15 9.48 -12.05
CA ARG A 59 -15.17 8.48 -12.34
C ARG A 59 -15.51 7.67 -11.10
N ASP A 60 -16.80 7.57 -10.82
CA ASP A 60 -17.31 6.77 -9.70
C ASP A 60 -16.95 5.28 -9.86
N GLY A 61 -16.53 4.67 -8.76
CA GLY A 61 -16.06 3.29 -8.71
C GLY A 61 -14.65 3.07 -9.28
N LEU A 62 -13.99 4.11 -9.78
CA LEU A 62 -12.61 4.02 -10.28
C LEU A 62 -11.68 4.90 -9.44
N ASP A 63 -11.93 6.21 -9.41
CA ASP A 63 -11.12 7.16 -8.64
C ASP A 63 -11.50 7.13 -7.15
N TYR A 64 -12.80 7.17 -6.89
CA TYR A 64 -13.43 6.98 -5.58
C TYR A 64 -14.80 6.35 -5.77
N VAL A 65 -15.34 5.76 -4.72
CA VAL A 65 -16.79 5.53 -4.61
C VAL A 65 -17.39 6.76 -3.92
N PHE A 66 -18.13 7.56 -4.68
CA PHE A 66 -18.71 8.80 -4.20
C PHE A 66 -20.03 8.53 -3.48
N VAL A 67 -20.07 8.76 -2.17
CA VAL A 67 -21.22 8.46 -1.32
C VAL A 67 -21.73 9.68 -0.59
N SER A 68 -22.98 9.64 -0.12
CA SER A 68 -23.50 10.71 0.73
C SER A 68 -22.85 10.67 2.13
N PRO A 69 -22.80 11.80 2.85
CA PRO A 69 -22.38 11.82 4.25
C PRO A 69 -23.14 10.81 5.12
N GLU A 70 -24.44 10.65 4.93
CA GLU A 70 -25.30 9.75 5.70
C GLU A 70 -24.93 8.28 5.44
N ALA A 71 -24.69 7.91 4.17
CA ALA A 71 -24.27 6.57 3.81
C ALA A 71 -22.88 6.22 4.39
N PHE A 72 -21.96 7.19 4.36
CA PHE A 72 -20.64 7.02 4.99
C PHE A 72 -20.77 6.82 6.50
N GLU A 73 -21.57 7.65 7.17
CA GLU A 73 -21.77 7.58 8.62
C GLU A 73 -22.40 6.25 9.03
N ALA A 74 -23.44 5.80 8.32
CA ALA A 74 -24.09 4.52 8.58
C ALA A 74 -23.09 3.35 8.49
N LYS A 75 -22.17 3.40 7.53
CA LYS A 75 -21.13 2.38 7.36
C LYS A 75 -20.03 2.46 8.43
N ALA A 76 -19.64 3.66 8.84
CA ALA A 76 -18.70 3.87 9.92
C ALA A 76 -19.25 3.37 11.27
N LEU A 77 -20.53 3.67 11.58
CA LEU A 77 -21.22 3.17 12.77
C LEU A 77 -21.37 1.64 12.81
N ALA A 78 -21.26 0.99 11.66
CA ALA A 78 -21.29 -0.47 11.53
C ALA A 78 -19.88 -1.10 11.48
N ASP A 79 -18.82 -0.34 11.82
CA ASP A 79 -17.41 -0.76 11.75
C ASP A 79 -16.97 -1.29 10.37
N GLY A 80 -17.64 -0.84 9.32
CA GLY A 80 -17.52 -1.36 7.95
C GLY A 80 -16.32 -0.85 7.14
N PHE A 81 -15.42 -0.08 7.75
CA PHE A 81 -14.22 0.45 7.12
C PHE A 81 -12.96 -0.07 7.78
N LEU A 82 -11.99 -0.49 6.98
CA LEU A 82 -10.68 -0.94 7.46
C LEU A 82 -9.92 0.23 8.11
N GLU A 83 -10.04 1.40 7.49
CA GLU A 83 -9.60 2.70 7.97
C GLU A 83 -10.56 3.77 7.48
N HIS A 84 -10.67 4.86 8.22
CA HIS A 84 -11.33 6.07 7.73
C HIS A 84 -10.75 7.34 8.37
N ALA A 85 -10.80 8.44 7.64
CA ALA A 85 -10.30 9.74 8.10
C ALA A 85 -11.16 10.89 7.57
N SER A 86 -11.03 12.05 8.23
CA SER A 86 -11.62 13.31 7.77
C SER A 86 -10.53 14.23 7.24
N PHE A 87 -10.70 14.73 6.01
CA PHE A 87 -9.79 15.67 5.39
C PHE A 87 -10.55 16.83 4.76
N VAL A 88 -10.27 18.04 5.24
CA VAL A 88 -10.86 19.31 4.75
C VAL A 88 -12.39 19.21 4.63
N GLY A 89 -13.04 18.79 5.72
CA GLY A 89 -14.51 18.67 5.80
C GLY A 89 -15.14 17.52 5.02
N ASN A 90 -14.34 16.69 4.34
CA ASN A 90 -14.82 15.48 3.66
C ASN A 90 -14.28 14.24 4.37
N ARG A 91 -14.99 13.12 4.24
CA ARG A 91 -14.57 11.84 4.79
C ARG A 91 -14.08 10.92 3.69
N TYR A 92 -13.14 10.07 4.05
CA TYR A 92 -12.53 9.07 3.21
C TYR A 92 -12.42 7.78 4.02
N GLY A 93 -12.66 6.63 3.39
CA GLY A 93 -12.52 5.36 4.09
C GLY A 93 -12.49 4.18 3.15
N THR A 94 -11.95 3.08 3.63
CA THR A 94 -11.68 1.89 2.83
C THR A 94 -12.62 0.74 3.24
N PRO A 95 -13.66 0.41 2.43
CA PRO A 95 -14.63 -0.64 2.78
C PRO A 95 -14.00 -2.03 2.94
N ILE A 96 -14.42 -2.77 3.96
CA ILE A 96 -13.83 -4.08 4.29
C ILE A 96 -14.35 -5.21 3.39
N GLU A 97 -15.64 -5.18 3.07
CA GLU A 97 -16.32 -6.26 2.35
C GLU A 97 -15.67 -6.61 0.99
N PRO A 98 -15.34 -5.64 0.11
CA PRO A 98 -14.67 -5.97 -1.15
C PRO A 98 -13.24 -6.48 -0.94
N ILE A 99 -12.55 -6.03 0.11
CA ILE A 99 -11.21 -6.49 0.49
C ILE A 99 -11.27 -7.95 0.91
N GLU A 100 -12.13 -8.30 1.87
CA GLU A 100 -12.26 -9.67 2.35
C GLU A 100 -12.73 -10.63 1.25
N ALA A 101 -13.62 -10.18 0.38
CA ALA A 101 -14.04 -10.95 -0.79
C ALA A 101 -12.87 -11.21 -1.75
N ALA A 102 -11.90 -10.31 -1.87
CA ALA A 102 -10.70 -10.47 -2.71
C ALA A 102 -9.64 -11.37 -2.07
N LEU A 103 -9.35 -11.15 -0.80
CA LEU A 103 -8.40 -11.96 -0.04
C LEU A 103 -8.87 -13.42 0.02
N SER A 104 -10.16 -13.67 0.29
CA SER A 104 -10.72 -15.03 0.39
C SER A 104 -10.69 -15.83 -0.92
N ARG A 105 -10.72 -15.16 -2.07
CA ARG A 105 -10.55 -15.81 -3.40
C ARG A 105 -9.09 -15.93 -3.86
N GLY A 106 -8.15 -15.56 -3.00
CA GLY A 106 -6.70 -15.63 -3.28
C GLY A 106 -6.16 -14.53 -4.17
N GLN A 107 -6.92 -13.45 -4.38
CA GLN A 107 -6.49 -12.28 -5.12
C GLN A 107 -5.80 -11.30 -4.17
N ASP A 108 -4.61 -10.83 -4.52
CA ASP A 108 -3.92 -9.81 -3.71
C ASP A 108 -4.70 -8.51 -3.75
N VAL A 109 -4.72 -7.83 -2.60
CA VAL A 109 -5.36 -6.54 -2.42
C VAL A 109 -4.29 -5.48 -2.21
N VAL A 110 -4.41 -4.38 -2.96
CA VAL A 110 -3.51 -3.23 -2.83
C VAL A 110 -4.30 -2.00 -2.39
N LEU A 111 -3.88 -1.39 -1.29
CA LEU A 111 -4.40 -0.12 -0.76
C LEU A 111 -3.34 0.96 -0.98
N GLU A 112 -3.76 2.14 -1.44
CA GLU A 112 -2.94 3.35 -1.43
C GLU A 112 -3.59 4.38 -0.51
N ILE A 113 -3.04 4.53 0.70
CA ILE A 113 -3.62 5.38 1.77
C ILE A 113 -2.54 6.22 2.44
N GLU A 114 -2.96 7.28 3.14
CA GLU A 114 -2.06 8.13 3.92
C GLU A 114 -1.61 7.43 5.22
N VAL A 115 -0.55 7.93 5.85
CA VAL A 115 0.11 7.29 7.01
C VAL A 115 -0.86 7.02 8.16
N GLU A 116 -1.74 7.98 8.47
CA GLU A 116 -2.76 7.82 9.51
C GLU A 116 -3.67 6.60 9.24
N GLY A 117 -4.15 6.46 8.00
CA GLY A 117 -4.97 5.31 7.59
C GLY A 117 -4.17 4.01 7.68
N ALA A 118 -2.90 4.01 7.25
CA ALA A 118 -2.03 2.85 7.35
C ALA A 118 -1.83 2.40 8.80
N MET A 119 -1.71 3.32 9.75
CA MET A 119 -1.61 2.98 11.18
C MET A 119 -2.92 2.40 11.73
N GLN A 120 -4.09 2.86 11.26
CA GLN A 120 -5.37 2.22 11.58
C GLN A 120 -5.43 0.78 11.05
N VAL A 121 -4.99 0.56 9.80
CA VAL A 121 -4.91 -0.79 9.22
C VAL A 121 -3.97 -1.68 10.03
N LYS A 122 -2.79 -1.19 10.41
CA LYS A 122 -1.83 -1.91 11.26
C LYS A 122 -2.45 -2.28 12.61
N ALA A 123 -3.15 -1.34 13.26
CA ALA A 123 -3.81 -1.59 14.54
C ALA A 123 -4.92 -2.65 14.43
N ARG A 124 -5.63 -2.71 13.30
CA ARG A 124 -6.74 -3.63 13.06
C ARG A 124 -6.31 -5.02 12.58
N MET A 125 -5.30 -5.09 11.72
CA MET A 125 -4.88 -6.32 11.01
C MET A 125 -3.56 -6.91 11.51
N GLY A 126 -2.76 -6.14 12.27
CA GLY A 126 -1.43 -6.57 12.72
C GLY A 126 -0.53 -6.97 11.54
N ASP A 127 0.14 -8.11 11.69
CA ASP A 127 1.10 -8.64 10.72
C ASP A 127 0.45 -9.19 9.44
N GLU A 128 -0.88 -9.33 9.39
CA GLU A 128 -1.60 -9.72 8.17
C GLU A 128 -1.55 -8.62 7.11
N ALA A 129 -1.40 -7.36 7.52
CA ALA A 129 -1.19 -6.24 6.60
C ALA A 129 0.31 -6.04 6.32
N ILE A 130 0.68 -6.09 5.05
CA ILE A 130 2.04 -5.80 4.59
C ILE A 130 2.13 -4.31 4.31
N LEU A 131 2.61 -3.54 5.28
CA LEU A 131 2.75 -2.10 5.13
C LEU A 131 4.09 -1.73 4.50
N VAL A 132 4.02 -0.98 3.40
CA VAL A 132 5.16 -0.50 2.61
C VAL A 132 5.15 1.03 2.60
N PHE A 133 6.20 1.63 3.15
CA PHE A 133 6.39 3.08 3.15
C PHE A 133 7.22 3.51 1.93
N ILE A 134 6.66 4.40 1.11
CA ILE A 134 7.32 4.98 -0.05
C ILE A 134 8.00 6.28 0.38
N MET A 135 9.33 6.27 0.37
CA MET A 135 10.17 7.37 0.83
C MET A 135 10.74 8.14 -0.37
N PRO A 136 10.84 9.49 -0.33
CA PRO A 136 11.60 10.22 -1.34
C PRO A 136 13.12 9.99 -1.12
N PRO A 137 13.97 10.19 -2.15
CA PRO A 137 15.42 10.14 -1.96
C PRO A 137 15.96 11.30 -1.11
N SER A 138 15.24 12.42 -1.06
CA SER A 138 15.57 13.62 -0.27
C SER A 138 14.34 14.53 -0.15
N LEU A 139 14.27 15.37 0.90
CA LEU A 139 13.23 16.41 0.95
C LEU A 139 13.43 17.48 -0.13
N THR A 140 14.66 17.76 -0.54
CA THR A 140 14.95 18.61 -1.71
C THR A 140 14.29 18.06 -2.99
N GLU A 141 14.37 16.75 -3.24
CA GLU A 141 13.69 16.13 -4.39
C GLU A 141 12.17 16.17 -4.22
N LEU A 142 11.66 15.93 -3.01
CA LEU A 142 10.23 16.03 -2.73
C LEU A 142 9.71 17.45 -3.03
N ARG A 143 10.42 18.49 -2.59
CA ARG A 143 10.12 19.89 -2.91
C ARG A 143 10.05 20.11 -4.41
N ARG A 144 11.07 19.68 -5.15
CA ARG A 144 11.13 19.78 -6.62
C ARG A 144 9.89 19.15 -7.27
N ARG A 145 9.46 17.98 -6.80
CA ARG A 145 8.26 17.28 -7.29
C ARG A 145 6.96 18.03 -6.97
N LEU A 146 6.85 18.64 -5.79
CA LEU A 146 5.68 19.43 -5.37
C LEU A 146 5.57 20.73 -6.20
N GLU A 147 6.68 21.44 -6.38
CA GLU A 147 6.76 22.66 -7.18
C GLU A 147 6.45 22.40 -8.67
N GLY A 148 6.99 21.31 -9.22
CA GLY A 148 6.79 20.93 -10.62
C GLY A 148 5.33 20.65 -11.02
N ARG A 149 4.45 20.35 -10.07
CA ARG A 149 3.01 20.18 -10.33
C ARG A 149 2.29 21.51 -10.58
N ALA A 150 2.86 22.64 -10.15
CA ALA A 150 2.31 24.00 -10.33
C ALA A 150 0.85 24.19 -9.83
N THR A 151 0.37 23.33 -8.92
CA THR A 151 -1.01 23.35 -8.40
C THR A 151 -1.13 23.92 -6.99
N GLU A 152 -0.02 24.30 -6.36
CA GLU A 152 0.03 24.63 -4.93
C GLU A 152 0.80 25.91 -4.66
N THR A 153 0.44 26.61 -3.58
CA THR A 153 1.13 27.82 -3.12
C THR A 153 2.39 27.45 -2.32
N PRO A 154 3.40 28.33 -2.22
CA PRO A 154 4.59 28.09 -1.41
C PRO A 154 4.28 27.67 0.03
N GLU A 155 3.27 28.28 0.65
CA GLU A 155 2.87 27.97 2.04
C GLU A 155 2.31 26.54 2.18
N ARG A 156 1.64 26.03 1.14
CA ARG A 156 1.15 24.64 1.11
C ARG A 156 2.29 23.65 0.93
N ILE A 157 3.30 24.02 0.13
CA ILE A 157 4.50 23.20 -0.08
C ILE A 157 5.27 23.05 1.24
N GLU A 158 5.52 24.14 1.96
CA GLU A 158 6.18 24.07 3.27
C GLU A 158 5.43 23.18 4.27
N LYS A 159 4.09 23.30 4.32
CA LYS A 159 3.27 22.44 5.19
C LYS A 159 3.39 20.96 4.81
N ARG A 160 3.41 20.65 3.52
CA ARG A 160 3.60 19.26 3.05
C ARG A 160 5.00 18.74 3.37
N LEU A 161 6.04 19.55 3.22
CA LEU A 161 7.41 19.16 3.54
C LEU A 161 7.61 18.94 5.04
N ALA A 162 7.04 19.81 5.88
CA ALA A 162 7.06 19.63 7.33
C ALA A 162 6.38 18.31 7.74
N ARG A 163 5.20 18.05 7.19
CA ARG A 163 4.48 16.80 7.41
C ARG A 163 5.25 15.57 6.91
N ALA A 164 5.82 15.64 5.71
CA ALA A 164 6.65 14.57 5.16
C ALA A 164 7.85 14.25 6.07
N ARG A 165 8.45 15.28 6.68
CA ARG A 165 9.55 15.13 7.62
C ARG A 165 9.15 14.36 8.88
N GLU A 166 7.95 14.57 9.37
CA GLU A 166 7.39 13.82 10.50
C GLU A 166 7.10 12.36 10.09
N GLU A 167 6.41 12.18 8.96
CA GLU A 167 6.05 10.85 8.42
C GLU A 167 7.29 9.98 8.12
N ILE A 168 8.39 10.55 7.62
CA ILE A 168 9.64 9.82 7.34
C ILE A 168 10.31 9.32 8.63
N ARG A 169 10.17 10.04 9.75
CA ARG A 169 10.72 9.56 11.03
C ARG A 169 9.98 8.33 11.55
N GLU A 170 8.74 8.13 11.10
CA GLU A 170 7.93 6.96 11.43
C GLU A 170 8.18 5.78 10.46
N ALA A 171 9.14 5.88 9.53
CA ALA A 171 9.41 4.83 8.54
C ALA A 171 9.70 3.44 9.15
N HIS A 172 10.22 3.38 10.38
CA HIS A 172 10.47 2.14 11.11
C HIS A 172 9.19 1.43 11.61
N GLU A 173 8.05 2.11 11.64
CA GLU A 173 6.75 1.51 11.97
C GLU A 173 6.23 0.59 10.86
N PHE A 174 6.79 0.69 9.65
CA PHE A 174 6.38 -0.09 8.49
C PHE A 174 7.22 -1.36 8.35
N ARG A 175 6.70 -2.36 7.63
CA ARG A 175 7.44 -3.61 7.39
C ARG A 175 8.54 -3.42 6.36
N TYR A 176 8.25 -2.59 5.35
CA TYR A 176 9.14 -2.28 4.25
C TYR A 176 9.23 -0.79 3.99
N VAL A 177 10.38 -0.35 3.50
CA VAL A 177 10.59 1.00 2.98
C VAL A 177 11.18 0.90 1.57
N VAL A 178 10.53 1.58 0.63
CA VAL A 178 10.97 1.67 -0.76
C VAL A 178 11.31 3.13 -1.06
N VAL A 179 12.56 3.39 -1.39
CA VAL A 179 12.99 4.72 -1.85
C VAL A 179 12.60 4.87 -3.31
N ASN A 180 11.86 5.93 -3.64
CA ASN A 180 11.46 6.23 -5.01
C ASN A 180 12.40 7.27 -5.66
N ASP A 181 13.67 6.87 -5.81
CA ASP A 181 14.71 7.62 -6.52
C ASP A 181 14.70 7.29 -8.03
N ASP A 182 14.57 6.01 -8.33
CA ASP A 182 14.48 5.39 -9.64
C ASP A 182 13.21 4.55 -9.69
N LEU A 183 12.34 4.87 -10.65
CA LEU A 183 11.01 4.31 -10.74
C LEU A 183 11.03 2.80 -11.00
N ASP A 184 11.90 2.34 -11.90
CA ASP A 184 12.01 0.93 -12.28
C ASP A 184 12.51 0.10 -11.09
N LYS A 185 13.53 0.59 -10.36
CA LYS A 185 14.02 -0.06 -9.15
C LYS A 185 12.97 -0.12 -8.04
N ALA A 186 12.19 0.95 -7.87
CA ALA A 186 11.13 0.97 -6.87
C ALA A 186 10.02 -0.05 -7.21
N VAL A 187 9.63 -0.16 -8.49
CA VAL A 187 8.69 -1.17 -8.99
C VAL A 187 9.23 -2.58 -8.77
N GLU A 188 10.49 -2.83 -9.15
CA GLU A 188 11.18 -4.10 -8.92
C GLU A 188 11.22 -4.48 -7.43
N GLY A 189 11.39 -3.50 -6.54
CA GLY A 189 11.35 -3.69 -5.10
C GLY A 189 9.96 -4.11 -4.61
N LEU A 190 8.90 -3.47 -5.09
CA LEU A 190 7.51 -3.83 -4.76
C LEU A 190 7.15 -5.24 -5.24
N HIS A 191 7.56 -5.63 -6.45
CA HIS A 191 7.41 -7.00 -6.93
C HIS A 191 8.14 -8.01 -6.04
N ALA A 192 9.38 -7.72 -5.66
CA ALA A 192 10.14 -8.61 -4.79
C ALA A 192 9.50 -8.76 -3.40
N ILE A 193 8.94 -7.68 -2.84
CA ILE A 193 8.15 -7.73 -1.60
C ILE A 193 6.95 -8.67 -1.78
N GLN A 194 6.15 -8.48 -2.83
CA GLN A 194 4.95 -9.27 -3.08
C GLN A 194 5.27 -10.76 -3.28
N VAL A 195 6.28 -11.09 -4.09
CA VAL A 195 6.72 -12.48 -4.31
C VAL A 195 7.26 -13.09 -3.02
N ALA A 196 8.11 -12.37 -2.27
CA ALA A 196 8.67 -12.87 -1.01
C ALA A 196 7.58 -13.12 0.04
N GLU A 197 6.60 -12.23 0.18
CA GLU A 197 5.50 -12.39 1.13
C GLU A 197 4.55 -13.51 0.71
N ARG A 198 4.34 -13.72 -0.59
CA ARG A 198 3.57 -14.86 -1.11
C ARG A 198 4.29 -16.18 -0.85
N ALA A 199 5.60 -16.24 -1.03
CA ALA A 199 6.41 -17.43 -0.74
C ALA A 199 6.35 -17.80 0.76
N ARG A 200 6.31 -16.81 1.66
CA ARG A 200 6.17 -17.05 3.12
C ARG A 200 4.88 -17.76 3.52
N GLN A 201 3.86 -17.80 2.67
CA GLN A 201 2.62 -18.53 2.94
C GLN A 201 2.76 -20.05 2.71
N VAL A 202 3.88 -20.52 2.17
CA VAL A 202 4.17 -21.95 1.95
C VAL A 202 5.51 -22.36 2.60
N PRO A 203 5.71 -23.65 2.89
CA PRO A 203 6.97 -24.17 3.41
C PRO A 203 8.19 -23.82 2.54
N GLU A 204 9.33 -23.49 3.18
CA GLU A 204 10.54 -23.04 2.47
C GLU A 204 11.14 -24.09 1.51
N ASN A 205 10.89 -25.37 1.73
CA ASN A 205 11.30 -26.44 0.81
C ASN A 205 10.53 -26.40 -0.52
N GLU A 206 9.40 -25.70 -0.59
CA GLU A 206 8.63 -25.48 -1.83
C GLU A 206 9.06 -24.21 -2.59
N TRP A 207 9.94 -23.40 -2.01
CA TRP A 207 10.37 -22.14 -2.63
C TRP A 207 11.23 -22.39 -3.87
N THR A 208 10.84 -21.73 -4.96
CA THR A 208 11.58 -21.66 -6.21
C THR A 208 12.85 -20.81 -6.07
N ALA A 209 13.69 -20.80 -7.12
CA ALA A 209 14.83 -19.89 -7.17
C ALA A 209 14.39 -18.41 -7.21
N GLU A 210 13.25 -18.13 -7.84
CA GLU A 210 12.66 -16.79 -7.90
C GLU A 210 12.21 -16.32 -6.52
N ASP A 211 11.51 -17.17 -5.76
CA ASP A 211 11.08 -16.87 -4.39
C ASP A 211 12.27 -16.52 -3.48
N ARG A 212 13.36 -17.27 -3.60
CA ARG A 212 14.60 -17.02 -2.83
C ARG A 212 15.27 -15.71 -3.25
N ALA A 213 15.33 -15.41 -4.54
CA ALA A 213 15.89 -14.17 -5.04
C ALA A 213 15.05 -12.95 -4.61
N ALA A 214 13.73 -13.05 -4.73
CA ALA A 214 12.78 -12.05 -4.26
C ALA A 214 12.92 -11.83 -2.75
N ARG A 215 13.05 -12.90 -1.97
CA ARG A 215 13.31 -12.83 -0.53
C ARG A 215 14.58 -12.08 -0.19
N LEU A 216 15.69 -12.35 -0.88
CA LEU A 216 16.95 -11.62 -0.64
C LEU A 216 16.81 -10.13 -0.93
N ARG A 217 16.13 -9.77 -2.03
CA ARG A 217 15.87 -8.37 -2.38
C ARG A 217 14.89 -7.70 -1.41
N ALA A 218 13.84 -8.38 -0.99
CA ALA A 218 12.88 -7.84 -0.03
C ALA A 218 13.55 -7.53 1.31
N ASP A 219 14.54 -8.30 1.73
CA ASP A 219 15.25 -8.04 2.99
C ASP A 219 16.10 -6.79 2.99
N THR A 220 16.62 -6.37 1.83
CA THR A 220 17.29 -5.06 1.73
C THR A 220 16.31 -3.89 1.83
N LEU A 221 15.01 -4.16 1.69
CA LEU A 221 13.93 -3.16 1.77
C LEU A 221 13.21 -3.18 3.12
N ARG A 222 13.62 -4.04 4.05
CA ARG A 222 13.04 -4.07 5.40
C ARG A 222 13.33 -2.75 6.10
N SER A 223 12.35 -2.24 6.83
CA SER A 223 12.50 -0.95 7.52
C SER A 223 13.67 -0.95 8.51
N TYR A 224 13.96 -2.09 9.16
CA TYR A 224 15.12 -2.25 10.04
C TYR A 224 16.47 -2.30 9.30
N ALA A 225 16.48 -2.42 7.97
CA ALA A 225 17.71 -2.35 7.17
C ALA A 225 18.13 -0.90 6.88
N LEU A 226 17.23 0.06 7.06
CA LEU A 226 17.57 1.49 7.08
C LEU A 226 18.18 1.84 8.43
N SER A 227 19.28 2.57 8.41
CA SER A 227 19.85 3.14 9.63
C SER A 227 19.17 4.47 9.98
N ASP A 228 19.21 4.86 11.26
CA ASP A 228 18.79 6.21 11.69
C ASP A 228 19.53 7.31 10.92
N ALA A 229 20.78 7.06 10.53
CA ALA A 229 21.56 7.98 9.71
C ALA A 229 21.02 8.12 8.27
N ASP A 230 20.45 7.04 7.70
CA ASP A 230 19.79 7.09 6.38
C ASP A 230 18.54 7.97 6.44
N LEU A 231 17.68 7.75 7.45
CA LEU A 231 16.49 8.58 7.66
C LEU A 231 16.86 10.03 7.94
N HIS A 232 17.86 10.28 8.79
CA HIS A 232 18.31 11.62 9.10
C HIS A 232 18.84 12.35 7.86
N ARG A 233 19.58 11.65 6.98
CA ARG A 233 20.04 12.24 5.71
C ARG A 233 18.89 12.69 4.82
N VAL A 234 17.82 11.90 4.71
CA VAL A 234 16.63 12.28 3.92
C VAL A 234 15.89 13.46 4.57
N VAL A 235 15.79 13.44 5.90
CA VAL A 235 15.08 14.45 6.71
C VAL A 235 15.80 15.80 6.72
N GLU A 236 17.13 15.84 6.65
CA GLU A 236 17.93 17.06 6.71
C GLU A 236 18.36 17.61 5.34
N SER A 237 18.16 16.86 4.24
CA SER A 237 18.48 17.29 2.86
C SER A 237 17.53 18.33 2.31
#